data_AF-A0A3D2V529-F1
#
_entry.id   AF-A0A3D2V529-F1
#
_cell.length_a   1.000
_cell.length_b   1.000
_cell.length_c   1.000
_cell.angle_alpha   90.00
_cell.angle_beta   90.00
_cell.angle_gamma   90.00
#
_symmetry.space_group_name_H-M   'P 1'
#
loop_
_entity.id
_entity.type
_entity.pdbx_description
1 polymer ?
#
loop_
_entity_poly.entity_id
_entity_poly.type
_entity_poly.pdbx_seq_one_letter_code
_entity_poly.pdbx_strand_id
1 'polypeptide(L)' 'AGDYGDMYAAGVVDPVKVVRTALANAGSIAGLMLTTEALVTNFDKDDKEKNRVEGSVN' A
#
# COMPACT_ATOMS: atom_id res chain seq x y z
N ALA A 1 -0.10 22.60 18.06
CA ALA A 1 0.77 22.62 16.86
C ALA A 1 1.98 21.76 17.17
N GLY A 2 2.57 21.08 16.18
CA GLY A 2 3.88 20.43 16.35
C GLY A 2 4.99 21.46 16.14
N ASP A 3 6.08 21.33 16.88
CA ASP A 3 7.25 22.20 16.74
C ASP A 3 8.28 21.55 15.81
N TYR A 4 8.89 22.34 14.94
CA TYR A 4 9.96 21.89 14.05
C TYR A 4 11.30 21.93 14.79
N GLY A 5 12.12 20.90 14.59
CA GLY A 5 13.44 20.83 15.20
C GLY A 5 14.27 19.68 14.67
N ASP A 6 15.50 19.59 15.17
CA ASP A 6 16.40 18.48 14.91
C ASP A 6 15.86 17.20 15.59
N MET A 7 15.52 16.20 14.78
CA MET A 7 14.94 14.95 15.26
C MET A 7 15.92 14.10 16.09
N TYR A 8 17.22 14.20 15.80
CA TYR A 8 18.24 13.50 16.57
C TYR A 8 18.42 14.13 17.96
N ALA A 9 18.51 15.46 18.02
CA ALA A 9 18.56 16.19 19.29
C ALA A 9 17.29 16.00 20.13
N ALA A 10 16.13 15.86 19.48
CA ALA A 10 14.85 15.54 20.12
C ALA A 10 14.72 14.07 20.57
N GLY A 11 15.68 13.20 20.23
CA GLY A 11 15.66 11.78 20.57
C GLY A 11 14.64 10.96 19.77
N VAL A 12 14.08 11.51 18.69
CA VAL A 12 13.11 10.84 17.81
C VAL A 12 13.86 10.17 16.67
N VAL A 13 14.39 8.97 16.94
CA VAL A 13 15.24 8.22 16.00
C VAL A 13 14.61 6.88 15.65
N ASP A 14 14.40 6.64 14.36
CA ASP A 14 13.90 5.36 13.87
C ASP A 14 15.04 4.37 13.57
N PRO A 15 14.88 3.07 13.90
CA PRO A 15 15.87 2.07 13.55
C PRO A 15 16.04 1.96 12.02
N VAL A 16 17.28 2.08 11.55
CA VAL A 16 17.64 2.03 10.11
C VAL A 16 17.02 0.83 9.38
N LYS A 17 17.01 -0.34 10.04
CA LYS A 17 16.43 -1.58 9.48
C LYS A 17 14.94 -1.43 9.19
N VAL A 18 14.18 -0.78 10.09
CA VAL A 18 12.73 -0.64 9.96
C VAL A 18 12.40 0.28 8.79
N VAL A 19 13.00 1.46 8.73
CA VAL A 19 12.75 2.44 7.63
C VAL A 19 13.12 1.84 6.27
N ARG A 20 14.28 1.17 6.17
CA ARG A 20 14.72 0.52 4.94
C ARG A 20 13.77 -0.58 4.49
N THR A 21 13.38 -1.47 5.40
CA THR A 21 12.49 -2.59 5.07
C THR A 21 11.09 -2.08 4.71
N ALA A 22 10.57 -1.08 5.42
CA ALA A 22 9.28 -0.48 5.11
C ALA A 22 9.26 0.12 3.70
N LEU A 23 10.27 0.92 3.35
CA LEU A 23 10.39 1.52 2.02
C LEU A 23 10.52 0.46 0.91
N ALA A 24 11.37 -0.55 1.12
CA ALA A 24 11.57 -1.62 0.14
C ALA A 24 10.28 -2.42 -0.11
N ASN A 25 9.56 -2.77 0.95
CA ASN A 25 8.29 -3.48 0.85
C ASN A 25 7.23 -2.62 0.13
N ALA A 26 7.14 -1.33 0.47
CA ALA A 26 6.21 -0.40 -0.18
C ALA A 26 6.52 -0.27 -1.68
N GLY A 27 7.79 -0.09 -2.04
CA GLY A 27 8.23 -0.02 -3.44
C GLY A 27 7.91 -1.31 -4.21
N SER A 28 8.09 -2.48 -3.59
CA SER A 28 7.75 -3.77 -4.20
C SER A 28 6.26 -3.89 -4.56
N ILE A 29 5.36 -3.52 -3.62
CA ILE A 29 3.92 -3.60 -3.85
C ILE A 29 3.46 -2.54 -4.86
N ALA A 30 3.98 -1.32 -4.76
CA ALA A 30 3.68 -0.26 -5.72
C ALA A 30 4.10 -0.65 -7.14
N GLY A 31 5.29 -1.26 -7.29
CA GLY A 31 5.77 -1.77 -8.57
C GLY A 31 4.82 -2.80 -9.19
N LEU A 32 4.36 -3.78 -8.38
CA LEU A 32 3.38 -4.77 -8.82
C LEU A 32 2.06 -4.12 -9.23
N MET A 33 1.52 -3.21 -8.41
CA MET A 33 0.24 -2.56 -8.67
C MET A 33 0.26 -1.73 -9.96
N LEU A 34 1.34 -0.99 -10.22
CA LEU A 34 1.45 -0.12 -11.39
C LEU A 34 1.51 -0.88 -12.72
N THR A 35 2.04 -2.10 -12.72
CA THR A 35 2.18 -2.92 -13.93
C THR A 35 1.05 -3.92 -14.12
N THR A 36 0.11 -4.03 -13.16
CA THR A 36 -1.01 -4.96 -13.27
C THR A 36 -2.14 -4.33 -14.08
N GLU A 37 -2.34 -4.79 -15.31
CA GLU A 37 -3.39 -4.26 -16.20
C GLU A 37 -4.78 -4.88 -15.94
N ALA A 38 -4.83 -6.13 -15.46
CA ALA A 38 -6.07 -6.83 -15.17
C ALA A 38 -5.89 -7.83 -14.01
N LEU A 39 -6.98 -8.08 -13.26
CA LEU A 39 -7.05 -9.05 -12.18
C LEU A 39 -8.21 -10.02 -12.46
N VAL A 40 -7.94 -11.32 -12.38
CA VAL A 40 -8.97 -12.36 -12.50
C VAL A 40 -9.32 -12.87 -11.10
N THR A 41 -10.60 -12.82 -10.74
CA THR A 41 -11.12 -13.30 -9.46
C THR A 41 -12.36 -14.17 -9.66
N ASN A 42 -12.65 -15.03 -8.70
CA ASN A 42 -13.94 -15.73 -8.63
C ASN A 42 -14.98 -14.78 -8.02
N PHE A 43 -16.24 -14.91 -8.44
CA PHE A 43 -17.37 -14.24 -7.83
C PHE A 43 -18.07 -15.20 -6.87
N ASP A 44 -17.91 -14.98 -5.57
CA ASP A 44 -18.64 -15.74 -4.57
C ASP A 44 -20.06 -15.15 -4.34
N LYS A 45 -20.92 -15.91 -3.66
CA LYS A 45 -22.33 -15.51 -3.45
C LYS A 45 -22.46 -14.16 -2.73
N ASP A 46 -21.50 -13.82 -1.88
CA ASP A 46 -21.45 -12.58 -1.10
C ASP A 46 -20.97 -11.38 -1.95
N ASP A 47 -20.33 -11.62 -3.09
CA ASP A 47 -19.90 -10.56 -4.01
C ASP A 47 -21.02 -10.12 -4.98
N LYS A 48 -22.10 -10.90 -5.08
CA LYS A 48 -23.27 -10.55 -5.92
C LYS A 48 -24.05 -9.35 -5.42
N GLU A 49 -23.91 -8.99 -4.15
CA GLU A 49 -24.52 -7.78 -3.58
C GLU A 49 -23.66 -6.51 -3.78
N LYS A 50 -22.42 -6.66 -4.26
CA LYS A 50 -21.55 -5.52 -4.57
C LYS A 50 -21.81 -5.04 -6.00
N ASN A 51 -21.86 -3.72 -6.18
CA ASN A 51 -22.04 -3.09 -7.50
C ASN A 51 -20.97 -3.60 -8.47
N ARG A 52 -21.38 -3.94 -9.70
CA ARG A 52 -20.45 -4.34 -10.78
C ARG A 52 -19.37 -3.28 -10.95
N VAL A 53 -18.11 -3.70 -10.89
CA VAL A 53 -16.96 -2.80 -11.07
C VAL A 53 -16.80 -2.53 -12.57
N GLU A 54 -16.60 -1.26 -12.94
CA GLU A 54 -16.38 -0.88 -14.34
C GLU A 54 -15.18 -1.65 -14.92
N GLY A 55 -15.36 -2.28 -16.09
CA GLY A 55 -14.35 -3.13 -16.72
C GLY A 55 -14.44 -4.64 -16.40
N SER A 56 -15.35 -5.09 -15.52
CA SER A 56 -15.58 -6.53 -15.30
C SER A 56 -16.27 -7.18 -16.51
N VAL A 57 -15.65 -8.19 -17.11
CA VAL A 57 -16.24 -9.05 -18.15
C VAL A 57 -16.74 -10.35 -17.51
N ASN A 58 -17.92 -10.82 -17.92
CA ASN A 58 -18.57 -12.04 -17.40
C ASN A 58 -17.91 -13.32 -17.89
#